data_AF-A0A0C3EK09-F1
#
_entry.id   AF-A0A0C3EK09-F1
#
_cell.length_a   1.000
_cell.length_b   1.000
_cell.length_c   1.000
_cell.angle_alpha   90.00
_cell.angle_beta   90.00
_cell.angle_gamma   90.00
#
_symmetry.space_group_name_H-M   'P 1'
#
loop_
_entity.id
_entity.type
_entity.pdbx_description
1 polymer ?
#
loop_
_entity_poly.entity_id
_entity_poly.type
_entity_poly.pdbx_seq_one_letter_code
_entity_poly.pdbx_strand_id
1 'polypeptide(L)'
;IGCMMKDWSSSTYAFFSPVPDIVYIDGRRCHVFSCLRKSCKYKVRCFLDTRDKGSTGNMQKHVQSCWGNNVLKKIDEVATLDAAHEVVKKYSASGSFTSTFE
;
A
#
# COMPACT_ATOMS: atom_id res chain seq x y z
N ILE A 1 -10.98 -6.48 16.03
CA ILE A 1 -10.50 -5.90 14.75
C ILE A 1 -9.98 -7.07 13.93
N GLY A 2 -10.81 -7.65 13.06
CA GLY A 2 -10.42 -8.81 12.25
C GLY A 2 -9.48 -8.36 11.14
N CYS A 3 -8.30 -8.97 11.06
CA CYS A 3 -7.25 -8.60 10.11
C CYS A 3 -7.75 -8.79 8.67
N MET A 4 -8.20 -7.70 8.03
CA MET A 4 -8.60 -7.64 6.62
C MET A 4 -7.45 -8.00 5.67
N MET A 5 -6.21 -8.06 6.16
CA MET A 5 -5.01 -8.40 5.39
C MET A 5 -5.07 -9.77 4.69
N LYS A 6 -5.94 -10.69 5.12
CA LYS A 6 -6.03 -12.04 4.53
C LYS A 6 -6.44 -12.04 3.05
N ASP A 7 -7.23 -11.07 2.61
CA ASP A 7 -7.68 -11.01 1.20
C ASP A 7 -6.74 -10.15 0.31
N TRP A 8 -5.77 -9.45 0.91
CA TRP A 8 -4.95 -8.42 0.28
C TRP A 8 -3.51 -8.92 0.17
N SER A 9 -3.30 -9.96 -0.64
CA SER A 9 -2.02 -10.69 -0.72
C SER A 9 -0.92 -9.96 -1.52
N SER A 10 -1.21 -8.83 -2.16
CA SER A 10 -0.23 -8.12 -2.96
C SER A 10 0.70 -7.25 -2.09
N SER A 11 2.00 -7.41 -2.30
CA SER A 11 3.09 -6.56 -1.79
C SER A 11 2.84 -5.05 -2.03
N THR A 12 2.06 -4.70 -3.05
CA THR A 12 1.64 -3.32 -3.36
C THR A 12 0.97 -2.62 -2.17
N TYR A 13 0.24 -3.33 -1.31
CA TYR A 13 -0.45 -2.73 -0.17
C TYR A 13 0.49 -2.23 0.92
N ALA A 14 1.71 -2.78 1.00
CA ALA A 14 2.73 -2.32 1.95
C ALA A 14 3.14 -0.86 1.73
N PHE A 15 2.83 -0.28 0.56
CA PHE A 15 3.14 1.11 0.23
C PHE A 15 2.08 2.12 0.65
N PHE A 16 0.98 1.63 1.25
CA PHE A 16 -0.15 2.44 1.66
C PHE A 16 -0.45 2.25 3.14
N SER A 17 -1.16 3.20 3.74
CA SER A 17 -1.62 3.10 5.13
C SER A 17 -2.38 1.79 5.36
N PRO A 18 -2.03 0.99 6.39
CA PRO A 18 -2.65 -0.31 6.66
C PRO A 18 -4.08 -0.16 7.17
N VAL A 19 -4.37 0.99 7.78
CA VAL A 19 -5.72 1.39 8.18
C VAL A 19 -6.19 2.41 7.13
N PRO A 20 -7.06 1.99 6.18
CA PRO A 20 -7.66 2.93 5.23
C PRO A 20 -8.71 3.79 5.93
N ASP A 21 -8.90 5.01 5.43
CA ASP A 21 -10.04 5.82 5.85
C ASP A 21 -11.32 5.20 5.26
N ILE A 22 -12.39 5.13 6.05
CA ILE A 22 -13.71 4.72 5.57
C ILE A 22 -14.50 5.97 5.24
N VAL A 23 -14.82 6.16 3.97
CA VAL A 23 -15.58 7.32 3.47
C VAL A 23 -16.84 6.88 2.74
N TYR A 24 -17.83 7.76 2.72
CA TYR A 24 -19.03 7.61 1.89
C TYR A 24 -18.99 8.64 0.78
N ILE A 25 -19.00 8.19 -0.47
CA ILE A 25 -19.03 9.03 -1.68
C ILE A 25 -20.30 8.65 -2.43
N ASP A 26 -21.21 9.61 -2.63
CA ASP A 26 -22.49 9.40 -3.30
C ASP A 26 -23.30 8.22 -2.70
N GLY A 27 -23.30 8.12 -1.36
CA GLY A 27 -23.97 7.04 -0.62
C GLY A 27 -23.26 5.68 -0.68
N ARG A 28 -22.13 5.57 -1.36
CA ARG A 28 -21.35 4.32 -1.49
C ARG A 28 -20.19 4.30 -0.53
N ARG A 29 -20.01 3.17 0.17
CA ARG A 29 -18.91 2.98 1.12
C ARG A 29 -17.62 2.68 0.36
N CYS A 30 -16.57 3.43 0.68
CA CYS A 30 -15.27 3.34 0.03
C CYS A 30 -14.14 3.32 1.08
N HIS A 31 -13.11 2.54 0.81
CA HIS A 31 -11.84 2.61 1.51
C HIS A 31 -10.87 3.54 0.78
N VAL A 32 -10.26 4.47 1.52
CA VAL A 32 -9.23 5.36 1.00
C VAL A 32 -7.88 4.97 1.56
N PHE A 33 -7.02 4.50 0.67
CA PHE A 33 -5.63 4.15 0.98
C PHE A 33 -4.72 5.32 0.64
N SER A 34 -3.96 5.80 1.62
CA SER A 34 -3.00 6.90 1.45
C SER A 34 -1.60 6.35 1.24
N CYS A 35 -0.87 6.86 0.23
CA CYS A 35 0.53 6.50 0.01
C CYS A 35 1.40 6.89 1.21
N LEU A 36 2.33 6.02 1.63
CA LEU A 36 3.17 6.26 2.79
C LEU A 36 4.35 7.20 2.53
N ARG A 37 4.65 7.55 1.27
CA ARG A 37 5.77 8.42 0.91
C ARG A 37 5.45 9.83 1.40
N LYS A 38 6.30 10.39 2.27
CA LYS A 38 6.06 11.71 2.91
C LYS A 38 5.66 12.84 1.95
N SER A 39 6.28 12.92 0.78
CA SER A 39 6.00 13.95 -0.22
C SER A 39 4.80 13.65 -1.13
N CYS A 40 4.26 12.44 -1.06
CA CYS A 40 3.18 12.00 -1.93
C CYS A 40 1.82 12.25 -1.28
N LYS A 41 0.91 12.87 -2.03
CA LYS A 41 -0.49 13.12 -1.61
C LYS A 41 -1.49 12.16 -2.28
N TYR A 42 -0.98 11.18 -3.02
CA TYR A 42 -1.82 10.26 -3.77
C TYR A 42 -2.64 9.39 -2.83
N LYS A 43 -3.93 9.27 -3.13
CA LYS A 43 -4.89 8.44 -2.41
C LYS A 43 -5.64 7.58 -3.41
N VAL A 44 -5.82 6.30 -3.07
CA VAL A 44 -6.59 5.35 -3.87
C VAL A 44 -7.91 5.08 -3.20
N ARG A 45 -8.98 5.12 -3.98
CA ARG A 45 -10.35 4.84 -3.54
C ARG A 45 -10.74 3.46 -4.02
N CYS A 46 -11.01 2.54 -3.08
CA CYS A 46 -11.53 1.22 -3.35
C CYS A 46 -12.98 1.16 -2.89
N PHE A 47 -13.91 1.14 -3.85
CA PHE A 47 -15.34 1.04 -3.57
C PHE A 47 -15.70 -0.37 -3.09
N LEU A 48 -16.44 -0.46 -1.98
CA LEU A 48 -16.79 -1.74 -1.35
C LEU A 48 -18.06 -2.36 -1.90
N ASP A 49 -18.70 -1.75 -2.87
CA ASP A 49 -19.90 -2.23 -3.55
C ASP A 49 -19.58 -2.91 -4.89
N THR A 50 -18.36 -2.75 -5.43
CA THR A 50 -17.96 -3.27 -6.75
C THR A 50 -17.32 -4.66 -6.68
N ARG A 51 -17.46 -5.49 -7.73
CA ARG A 51 -16.73 -6.76 -7.85
C ARG A 51 -15.21 -6.58 -7.90
N ASP A 52 -14.74 -5.40 -8.33
CA ASP A 52 -13.33 -5.00 -8.39
C ASP A 52 -12.70 -4.59 -7.05
N LYS A 53 -13.28 -5.06 -5.93
CA LYS A 53 -12.86 -4.76 -4.55
C LYS A 53 -11.38 -5.06 -4.23
N GLY A 54 -10.67 -5.74 -5.13
CA GLY A 54 -9.24 -6.07 -5.01
C GLY A 54 -8.35 -5.60 -6.16
N SER A 55 -8.85 -4.76 -7.08
CA SER A 55 -8.05 -4.33 -8.24
C SER A 55 -6.87 -3.44 -7.83
N THR A 56 -5.66 -4.02 -7.83
CA THR A 56 -4.41 -3.36 -7.44
C THR A 56 -3.72 -2.61 -8.58
N GLY A 57 -4.20 -2.71 -9.83
CA GLY A 57 -3.50 -2.18 -11.00
C GLY A 57 -3.16 -0.68 -10.90
N ASN A 58 -4.08 0.14 -10.39
CA ASN A 58 -3.85 1.57 -10.18
C ASN A 58 -2.87 1.83 -9.02
N MET A 59 -2.90 0.99 -7.99
CA MET A 59 -1.99 1.07 -6.85
C MET A 59 -0.57 0.70 -7.30
N GLN A 60 -0.42 -0.37 -8.06
CA GLN A 60 0.86 -0.86 -8.55
C GLN A 60 1.51 0.15 -9.50
N LYS A 61 0.76 0.69 -10.47
CA LYS A 61 1.26 1.76 -11.36
C LYS A 61 1.74 2.98 -10.57
N HIS A 62 0.97 3.39 -9.57
CA HIS A 62 1.40 4.47 -8.68
C HIS A 62 2.71 4.13 -7.97
N VAL A 63 2.78 2.97 -7.32
CA VAL A 63 3.97 2.54 -6.57
C VAL A 63 5.21 2.51 -7.47
N GLN A 64 5.10 1.96 -8.68
CA GLN A 64 6.18 1.95 -9.66
C GLN A 64 6.71 3.35 -9.98
N SER A 65 5.81 4.32 -10.20
CA SER A 65 6.20 5.71 -10.46
C SER A 65 6.70 6.46 -9.22
N CYS A 66 6.18 6.13 -8.04
CA CYS A 66 6.38 6.91 -6.81
C CYS A 66 7.58 6.41 -6.00
N TRP A 67 7.81 5.11 -5.96
CA TRP A 67 8.88 4.45 -5.21
C TRP A 67 9.94 3.82 -6.11
N GLY A 68 9.61 3.58 -7.38
CA GLY A 68 10.49 2.93 -8.34
C GLY A 68 10.30 1.41 -8.39
N ASN A 69 10.51 0.84 -9.57
CA ASN A 69 10.36 -0.60 -9.81
C ASN A 69 11.30 -1.45 -8.94
N ASN A 70 12.50 -0.96 -8.64
CA ASN A 70 13.46 -1.69 -7.81
C ASN A 70 12.96 -1.85 -6.37
N VAL A 71 12.34 -0.81 -5.79
CA VAL A 71 11.79 -0.86 -4.44
C VAL A 71 10.60 -1.83 -4.40
N LEU A 72 9.72 -1.78 -5.41
CA LEU A 72 8.61 -2.72 -5.51
C LEU A 72 9.07 -4.18 -5.55
N LYS A 73 10.08 -4.51 -6.37
CA LYS A 73 10.64 -5.87 -6.45
C LYS A 73 11.20 -6.35 -5.11
N LYS A 74 11.99 -5.52 -4.42
CA LYS A 74 12.54 -5.86 -3.11
C LYS A 74 11.46 -6.12 -2.05
N ILE A 75 10.36 -5.39 -2.12
CA ILE A 75 9.23 -5.58 -1.20
C ILE A 75 8.42 -6.83 -1.57
N ASP A 76 8.38 -7.21 -2.85
CA ASP A 76 7.75 -8.45 -3.31
C ASP A 76 8.48 -9.71 -2.80
N GLU A 77 9.78 -9.61 -2.54
CA GLU A 77 10.60 -10.68 -1.94
C GLU A 77 10.34 -10.85 -0.43
N VAL A 78 9.65 -9.91 0.22
CA VAL A 78 9.36 -9.98 1.66
C VAL A 78 8.19 -10.93 1.91
N ALA A 79 8.42 -11.95 2.75
CA ALA A 79 7.49 -13.06 2.96
C ALA A 79 6.10 -12.67 3.51
N THR A 80 5.97 -11.53 4.20
CA THR A 80 4.70 -11.10 4.80
C THR A 80 4.41 -9.63 4.55
N LEU A 81 3.13 -9.30 4.40
CA LEU A 81 2.67 -7.93 4.19
C LEU A 81 3.05 -7.00 5.35
N ASP A 82 2.97 -7.49 6.60
CA ASP A 82 3.37 -6.72 7.78
C ASP A 82 4.87 -6.37 7.76
N ALA A 83 5.73 -7.33 7.43
CA ALA A 83 7.17 -7.08 7.32
C ALA A 83 7.47 -6.11 6.17
N ALA A 84 6.81 -6.29 5.03
CA ALA A 84 6.91 -5.40 3.88
C ALA A 84 6.54 -3.95 4.26
N HIS A 85 5.46 -3.78 5.02
CA HIS A 85 4.98 -2.48 5.45
C HIS A 85 5.96 -1.78 6.41
N GLU A 86 6.57 -2.51 7.35
CA GLU A 86 7.60 -1.96 8.24
C GLU A 86 8.85 -1.50 7.47
N VAL A 87 9.29 -2.26 6.45
CA VAL A 87 10.40 -1.87 5.59
C VAL A 87 10.07 -0.58 4.83
N VAL A 88 8.87 -0.48 4.24
CA VAL A 88 8.44 0.72 3.51
C VAL A 88 8.34 1.94 4.43
N LYS A 89 7.80 1.76 5.64
CA LYS A 89 7.67 2.83 6.63
C LYS A 89 9.02 3.38 7.05
N LYS A 90 10.01 2.50 7.31
CA LYS A 90 11.40 2.89 7.59
C LYS A 90 12.00 3.66 6.41
N TYR A 91 11.81 3.17 5.17
CA TYR A 91 12.28 3.86 3.96
C TYR A 91 11.69 5.27 3.83
N SER A 92 10.38 5.43 4.08
CA SER A 92 9.73 6.75 4.06
C SER A 92 10.27 7.69 5.14
N ALA A 93 10.64 7.13 6.30
CA ALA A 93 11.18 7.89 7.41
C ALA A 93 12.60 8.40 7.13
N SER A 94 13.50 7.51 6.69
CA SER A 94 14.93 7.75 6.52
C SER A 94 15.34 8.31 5.15
N GLY A 95 14.54 8.10 4.10
CA GLY A 95 14.91 8.43 2.72
C GLY A 95 16.06 7.60 2.15
N SER A 96 16.53 6.59 2.89
CA SER A 96 17.66 5.73 2.54
C SER A 96 17.40 4.29 2.97
N PHE A 97 17.80 3.32 2.13
CA PHE A 97 17.97 1.93 2.54
C PHE A 97 19.12 1.92 3.56
N THR A 98 18.83 2.04 4.85
CA THR A 98 19.79 1.56 5.85
C THR A 98 19.90 0.07 5.60
N SER A 99 21.05 -0.33 5.05
CA SER A 99 21.44 -1.70 4.76
C SER A 99 21.09 -2.60 5.95
N THR A 100 19.99 -3.35 5.86
CA THR A 100 19.66 -4.40 6.83
C THR A 100 18.93 -5.49 6.11
N PHE A 101 19.64 -6.11 5.18
CA PHE A 101 19.43 -7.48 4.75
C PHE A 101 20.84 -8.01 4.51
N GLU A 102 21.43 -8.53 5.58
CA GLU A 102 22.54 -9.48 5.54
C GLU A 102 21.93 -10.87 5.74
#